data_AF-A0A327L220-F1
#
_entry.id   AF-A0A327L220-F1
#
_cell.length_a   1.000
_cell.length_b   1.000
_cell.length_c   1.000
_cell.angle_alpha   90.00
_cell.angle_beta   90.00
_cell.angle_gamma   90.00
#
_symmetry.space_group_name_H-M   'P 1'
#
loop_
_entity.id
_entity.type
_entity.pdbx_description
1 polymer ?
#
loop_
_entity_poly.entity_id
_entity_poly.type
_entity_poly.pdbx_seq_one_letter_code
_entity_poly.pdbx_strand_id
1 'polypeptide(L)'
;MREQQYLDDLSVRAAVAAWTTGEGAFASDIGSDVALTVSLLDRWLSYWDLADRLRRPQRAQFLAFLEQTARPAFRAATEPSPEVFGLLDDINYQAVRDGLTTSSLMIMLSRFACSCRPAVYAPASQHSRRGMQIIGRKLADMSYRTYMLAFMKERERFADRVATIVLADDPTGAAAAAVPLDVLVMRALDRRLMLAGGFAPERLEALVARAAKPAGKSDAPRAKASRPSASPTRAGRNLLPDQTAG
;
A
#
# COMPACT_ATOMS: atom_id res chain seq x y z
N MET A 1 25.38 -8.00 -12.77
CA MET A 1 25.66 -8.42 -11.37
C MET A 1 25.64 -7.22 -10.42
N ARG A 2 26.42 -6.15 -10.64
CA ARG A 2 26.43 -4.95 -9.77
C ARG A 2 25.08 -4.23 -9.68
N GLU A 3 24.36 -4.11 -10.80
CA GLU A 3 23.03 -3.46 -10.83
C GLU A 3 21.99 -4.25 -10.01
N GLN A 4 21.94 -5.57 -10.13
CA GLN A 4 21.03 -6.40 -9.35
C GLN A 4 21.31 -6.30 -7.85
N GLN A 5 22.60 -6.29 -7.46
CA GLN A 5 23.00 -6.11 -6.07
C GLN A 5 22.52 -4.74 -5.56
N TYR A 6 22.76 -3.67 -6.32
CA TYR A 6 22.27 -2.34 -5.99
C TYR A 6 20.75 -2.28 -5.76
N LEU A 7 19.96 -2.91 -6.64
CA LEU A 7 18.50 -2.91 -6.52
C LEU A 7 18.00 -3.72 -5.33
N ASP A 8 18.67 -4.83 -4.98
CA ASP A 8 18.36 -5.60 -3.78
C ASP A 8 18.70 -4.78 -2.52
N ASP A 9 19.85 -4.11 -2.47
CA ASP A 9 20.26 -3.29 -1.33
C ASP A 9 19.34 -2.07 -1.17
N LEU A 10 18.91 -1.46 -2.28
CA LEU A 10 17.92 -0.39 -2.29
C LEU A 10 16.56 -0.88 -1.77
N SER A 11 16.13 -2.09 -2.14
CA SER A 11 14.83 -2.62 -1.71
C SER A 11 14.79 -2.86 -0.20
N VAL A 12 15.88 -3.35 0.38
CA VAL A 12 16.03 -3.55 1.84
C VAL A 12 16.03 -2.21 2.57
N ARG A 13 16.88 -1.25 2.16
CA ARG A 13 16.95 0.08 2.80
C ARG A 13 15.62 0.81 2.71
N ALA A 14 14.93 0.74 1.58
CA ALA A 14 13.61 1.34 1.41
C ALA A 14 12.52 0.64 2.23
N ALA A 15 12.67 -0.66 2.54
CA ALA A 15 11.76 -1.36 3.45
C ALA A 15 11.93 -0.87 4.89
N VAL A 16 13.18 -0.78 5.37
CA VAL A 16 13.49 -0.19 6.68
C VAL A 16 12.97 1.24 6.77
N ALA A 17 13.29 2.08 5.79
CA ALA A 17 12.87 3.48 5.75
C ALA A 17 11.35 3.66 5.83
N ALA A 18 10.57 2.85 5.10
CA ALA A 18 9.10 2.93 5.18
C ALA A 18 8.58 2.51 6.55
N TRP A 19 9.13 1.43 7.12
CA TRP A 19 8.72 0.92 8.42
C TRP A 19 8.92 1.95 9.51
N THR A 20 10.11 2.55 9.58
CA THR A 20 10.48 3.52 10.61
C THR A 20 9.77 4.87 10.45
N THR A 21 9.40 5.26 9.24
CA THR A 21 8.73 6.55 8.98
C THR A 21 7.21 6.51 9.04
N GLY A 22 6.60 5.33 9.12
CA GLY A 22 5.15 5.26 9.33
C GLY A 22 4.51 3.87 9.22
N GLU A 23 5.04 2.96 8.40
CA GLU A 23 4.39 1.66 8.18
C GLU A 23 4.24 0.87 9.48
N GLY A 24 5.28 0.87 10.33
CA GLY A 24 5.26 0.20 11.62
C GLY A 24 4.26 0.82 12.60
N ALA A 25 4.11 2.14 12.59
CA ALA A 25 3.11 2.82 13.40
C ALA A 25 1.68 2.46 12.96
N PHE A 26 1.41 2.41 11.65
CA PHE A 26 0.12 1.96 11.15
C PHE A 26 -0.15 0.49 11.45
N ALA A 27 0.88 -0.37 11.37
CA ALA A 27 0.73 -1.77 11.74
C ALA A 27 0.39 -1.95 13.23
N SER A 28 1.02 -1.15 14.10
CA SER A 28 0.70 -1.11 15.53
C SER A 28 -0.73 -0.60 15.77
N ASP A 29 -1.09 0.57 15.23
CA ASP A 29 -2.40 1.19 15.43
C ASP A 29 -3.54 0.30 14.93
N ILE A 30 -3.43 -0.21 13.69
CA ILE A 30 -4.45 -1.07 13.06
C ILE A 30 -4.47 -2.48 13.68
N GLY A 31 -3.32 -2.98 14.11
CA GLY A 31 -3.16 -4.27 14.77
C GLY A 31 -3.61 -4.30 16.24
N SER A 32 -3.80 -3.14 16.87
CA SER A 32 -4.30 -3.01 18.25
C SER A 32 -5.76 -3.43 18.39
N ASP A 33 -6.34 -3.33 19.59
CA ASP A 33 -7.79 -3.50 19.82
C ASP A 33 -8.56 -2.17 19.83
N VAL A 34 -7.87 -1.04 19.60
CA VAL A 34 -8.49 0.29 19.58
C VAL A 34 -9.35 0.45 18.33
N ALA A 35 -10.51 1.09 18.46
CA ALA A 35 -11.40 1.34 17.33
C ALA A 35 -10.73 2.22 16.25
N LEU A 36 -10.85 1.84 14.97
CA LEU A 36 -10.36 2.65 13.86
C LEU A 36 -11.18 3.93 13.75
N THR A 37 -10.49 5.04 13.53
CA THR A 37 -11.11 6.36 13.34
C THR A 37 -10.98 6.81 11.88
N VAL A 38 -11.87 7.72 11.46
CA VAL A 38 -11.77 8.36 10.13
C VAL A 38 -10.42 9.06 9.97
N SER A 39 -9.92 9.72 11.02
CA SER A 39 -8.61 10.38 11.01
C SER A 39 -7.45 9.41 10.81
N LEU A 40 -7.51 8.22 11.42
CA LEU A 40 -6.52 7.17 11.18
C LEU A 40 -6.61 6.65 9.74
N LEU A 41 -7.83 6.38 9.25
CA LEU A 41 -8.06 5.93 7.87
C LEU A 41 -7.53 6.96 6.84
N ASP A 42 -7.77 8.25 7.05
CA ASP A 42 -7.31 9.31 6.15
C ASP A 42 -5.79 9.41 6.09
N ARG A 43 -5.12 9.34 7.26
CA ARG A 43 -3.66 9.29 7.32
C ARG A 43 -3.11 8.04 6.64
N TRP A 44 -3.73 6.89 6.88
CA TRP A 44 -3.34 5.63 6.27
C TRP A 44 -3.52 5.64 4.74
N LEU A 45 -4.67 6.09 4.24
CA LEU A 45 -4.91 6.24 2.80
C LEU A 45 -3.90 7.19 2.16
N SER A 46 -3.56 8.30 2.83
CA SER A 46 -2.59 9.26 2.32
C SER A 46 -1.18 8.67 2.28
N TYR A 47 -0.77 7.94 3.32
CA TYR A 47 0.53 7.26 3.38
C TYR A 47 0.73 6.30 2.21
N TRP A 48 -0.32 5.55 1.87
CA TRP A 48 -0.29 4.57 0.79
C TRP A 48 -0.61 5.14 -0.60
N ASP A 49 -0.79 6.46 -0.74
CA ASP A 49 -1.19 7.10 -2.01
C ASP A 49 -2.52 6.54 -2.56
N LEU A 50 -3.50 6.39 -1.65
CA LEU A 50 -4.84 5.83 -1.89
C LEU A 50 -5.96 6.84 -1.61
N ALA A 51 -5.65 8.09 -1.25
CA ALA A 51 -6.63 9.09 -0.83
C ALA A 51 -7.73 9.35 -1.87
N ASP A 52 -7.39 9.24 -3.16
CA ASP A 52 -8.29 9.46 -4.30
C ASP A 52 -9.12 8.22 -4.68
N ARG A 53 -8.86 7.06 -4.06
CA ARG A 53 -9.58 5.81 -4.36
C ARG A 53 -10.97 5.75 -3.74
N LEU A 54 -11.22 6.56 -2.72
CA LEU A 54 -12.50 6.62 -2.02
C LEU A 54 -12.98 8.05 -1.94
N ARG A 55 -14.19 8.31 -2.45
CA ARG A 55 -14.85 9.60 -2.27
C ARG A 55 -15.09 9.83 -0.78
N ARG A 56 -15.04 11.09 -0.32
CA ARG A 56 -15.26 11.43 1.10
C ARG A 56 -16.49 10.74 1.73
N PRO A 57 -17.68 10.69 1.08
CA PRO A 57 -18.85 10.01 1.65
C PRO A 57 -18.67 8.50 1.83
N GLN A 58 -17.87 7.85 0.96
CA GLN A 58 -17.61 6.41 1.01
C GLN A 58 -16.64 6.02 2.14
N ARG A 59 -15.87 6.98 2.68
CA ARG A 59 -14.86 6.67 3.71
C ARG A 59 -15.47 6.17 5.01
N ALA A 60 -16.62 6.71 5.42
CA ALA A 60 -17.33 6.23 6.61
C ALA A 60 -17.85 4.80 6.44
N GLN A 61 -18.42 4.49 5.28
CA GLN A 61 -18.88 3.13 4.94
C GLN A 61 -17.70 2.16 4.87
N PHE A 62 -16.61 2.58 4.24
CA PHE A 62 -15.40 1.76 4.15
C PHE A 62 -14.78 1.53 5.54
N LEU A 63 -14.73 2.54 6.40
CA LEU A 63 -14.27 2.39 7.77
C LEU A 63 -15.10 1.35 8.53
N ALA A 64 -16.43 1.42 8.43
CA ALA A 64 -17.31 0.44 9.06
C ALA A 64 -17.05 -0.97 8.52
N PHE A 65 -16.88 -1.12 7.20
CA PHE A 65 -16.54 -2.40 6.57
C PHE A 65 -15.18 -2.94 7.03
N LEU A 66 -14.16 -2.07 7.12
CA LEU A 66 -12.85 -2.45 7.64
C LEU A 66 -12.97 -2.96 9.08
N GLU A 67 -13.73 -2.26 9.91
CA GLU A 67 -13.83 -2.56 11.33
C GLU A 67 -14.65 -3.82 11.65
N GLN A 68 -15.76 -4.00 10.93
CA GLN A 68 -16.72 -5.07 11.21
C GLN A 68 -16.41 -6.36 10.45
N THR A 69 -15.70 -6.27 9.32
CA THR A 69 -15.50 -7.41 8.42
C THR A 69 -14.02 -7.68 8.17
N ALA A 70 -13.29 -6.72 7.61
CA ALA A 70 -11.96 -6.99 7.09
C ALA A 70 -10.91 -7.18 8.20
N ARG A 71 -10.87 -6.27 9.18
CA ARG A 71 -9.89 -6.25 10.27
C ARG A 71 -9.98 -7.49 11.16
N PRO A 72 -11.16 -7.94 11.63
CA PRO A 72 -11.25 -9.18 12.41
C PRO A 72 -10.72 -10.39 11.63
N ALA A 73 -11.12 -10.53 10.36
CA ALA A 73 -10.68 -11.63 9.52
C ALA A 73 -9.17 -11.63 9.28
N PHE A 74 -8.59 -10.48 8.93
CA PHE A 74 -7.15 -10.39 8.70
C PHE A 74 -6.34 -10.54 9.98
N ARG A 75 -6.82 -10.02 11.12
CA ARG A 75 -6.15 -10.20 12.43
C ARG A 75 -6.20 -11.64 12.91
N ALA A 76 -7.24 -12.41 12.57
CA ALA A 76 -7.31 -13.82 12.95
C ALA A 76 -6.22 -14.70 12.28
N ALA A 77 -5.62 -14.25 11.17
CA ALA A 77 -4.54 -14.96 10.51
C ALA A 77 -3.25 -14.93 11.35
N THR A 78 -2.84 -16.09 11.85
CA THR A 78 -1.60 -16.28 12.61
C THR A 78 -0.44 -16.67 11.71
N GLU A 79 -0.70 -17.46 10.67
CA GLU A 79 0.32 -18.01 9.78
C GLU A 79 -0.07 -17.89 8.30
N PRO A 80 0.91 -17.81 7.38
CA PRO A 80 0.64 -17.76 5.95
C PRO A 80 0.11 -19.11 5.42
N SER A 81 -1.06 -19.11 4.79
CA SER A 81 -1.64 -20.30 4.14
C SER A 81 -2.48 -19.92 2.90
N PRO A 82 -2.75 -20.87 1.97
CA PRO A 82 -3.64 -20.62 0.83
C PRO A 82 -5.04 -20.12 1.24
N GLU A 83 -5.59 -20.65 2.33
CA GLU A 83 -6.90 -20.28 2.88
C GLU A 83 -6.86 -18.82 3.36
N VAL A 84 -5.85 -18.49 4.16
CA VAL A 84 -5.60 -17.14 4.69
C VAL A 84 -5.47 -16.12 3.55
N PHE A 85 -4.76 -16.46 2.47
CA PHE A 85 -4.65 -15.55 1.33
C PHE A 85 -5.97 -15.42 0.57
N GLY A 86 -6.77 -16.49 0.48
CA GLY A 86 -8.09 -16.45 -0.16
C GLY A 86 -9.09 -15.54 0.55
N LEU A 87 -8.96 -15.35 1.87
CA LEU A 87 -9.83 -14.43 2.62
C LEU A 87 -9.86 -13.03 2.02
N LEU A 88 -8.75 -12.58 1.45
CA LEU A 88 -8.72 -11.26 0.83
C LEU A 88 -9.57 -11.19 -0.44
N ASP A 89 -9.54 -12.24 -1.27
CA ASP A 89 -10.38 -12.34 -2.45
C ASP A 89 -11.86 -12.38 -2.06
N ASP A 90 -12.20 -13.14 -1.02
CA ASP A 90 -13.56 -13.24 -0.47
C ASP A 90 -14.06 -11.91 0.09
N ILE A 91 -13.24 -11.21 0.88
CA ILE A 91 -13.56 -9.88 1.44
C ILE A 91 -13.69 -8.84 0.32
N ASN A 92 -12.83 -8.90 -0.70
CA ASN A 92 -12.96 -8.02 -1.86
C ASN A 92 -14.27 -8.26 -2.62
N TYR A 93 -14.66 -9.53 -2.81
CA TYR A 93 -15.94 -9.87 -3.41
C TYR A 93 -17.12 -9.39 -2.56
N GLN A 94 -17.04 -9.56 -1.24
CA GLN A 94 -18.03 -9.08 -0.28
C GLN A 94 -18.25 -7.57 -0.39
N ALA A 95 -17.18 -6.78 -0.45
CA ALA A 95 -17.27 -5.33 -0.60
C ALA A 95 -18.02 -4.91 -1.87
N VAL A 96 -17.82 -5.62 -2.99
CA VAL A 96 -18.52 -5.35 -4.24
C VAL A 96 -20.00 -5.76 -4.13
N ARG A 97 -20.27 -6.94 -3.57
CA ARG A 97 -21.63 -7.46 -3.36
C ARG A 97 -22.48 -6.54 -2.48
N ASP A 98 -21.88 -5.97 -1.44
CA ASP A 98 -22.55 -5.08 -0.50
C ASP A 98 -22.70 -3.64 -1.05
N GLY A 99 -22.29 -3.40 -2.29
CA GLY A 99 -22.45 -2.11 -2.96
C GLY A 99 -21.53 -1.00 -2.44
N LEU A 100 -20.52 -1.33 -1.64
CA LEU A 100 -19.54 -0.36 -1.13
C LEU A 100 -18.76 0.29 -2.29
N THR A 101 -18.52 -0.47 -3.35
CA THR A 101 -17.80 -0.06 -4.55
C THR A 101 -18.28 -0.88 -5.75
N THR A 102 -18.15 -0.31 -6.95
CA THR A 102 -18.37 -1.04 -8.20
C THR A 102 -17.07 -1.64 -8.77
N SER A 103 -15.92 -1.24 -8.23
CA SER A 103 -14.59 -1.70 -8.66
C SER A 103 -13.87 -2.44 -7.53
N SER A 104 -12.95 -3.33 -7.89
CA SER A 104 -12.14 -4.06 -6.90
C SER A 104 -11.34 -3.13 -5.98
N LEU A 105 -11.30 -3.48 -4.68
CA LEU A 105 -10.51 -2.83 -3.64
C LEU A 105 -9.19 -3.56 -3.38
N MET A 106 -8.77 -4.48 -4.26
CA MET A 106 -7.62 -5.38 -4.08
C MET A 106 -6.36 -4.69 -3.55
N ILE A 107 -5.99 -3.54 -4.12
CA ILE A 107 -4.80 -2.79 -3.68
C ILE A 107 -4.96 -2.19 -2.28
N MET A 108 -6.16 -1.74 -1.92
CA MET A 108 -6.43 -1.18 -0.59
C MET A 108 -6.51 -2.30 0.44
N LEU A 109 -7.25 -3.37 0.14
CA LEU A 109 -7.40 -4.50 1.06
C LEU A 109 -6.07 -5.24 1.28
N SER A 110 -5.21 -5.38 0.27
CA SER A 110 -3.89 -6.01 0.45
C SER A 110 -2.97 -5.19 1.34
N ARG A 111 -2.98 -3.86 1.18
CA ARG A 111 -2.24 -2.95 2.08
C ARG A 111 -2.83 -2.95 3.49
N PHE A 112 -4.15 -3.04 3.61
CA PHE A 112 -4.81 -3.06 4.92
C PHE A 112 -4.52 -4.38 5.66
N ALA A 113 -4.64 -5.52 4.99
CA ALA A 113 -4.26 -6.83 5.51
C ALA A 113 -2.78 -6.85 5.93
N CYS A 114 -1.93 -6.25 5.12
CA CYS A 114 -0.50 -6.01 5.40
C CYS A 114 -0.27 -5.14 6.65
N SER A 115 -1.12 -4.14 6.92
CA SER A 115 -1.09 -3.41 8.19
C SER A 115 -1.62 -4.26 9.37
N CYS A 116 -2.62 -5.12 9.16
CA CYS A 116 -3.13 -6.00 10.22
C CYS A 116 -2.13 -7.08 10.64
N ARG A 117 -1.49 -7.74 9.66
CA ARG A 117 -0.56 -8.86 9.85
C ARG A 117 0.61 -8.74 8.87
N PRO A 118 1.62 -7.90 9.18
CA PRO A 118 2.69 -7.54 8.25
C PRO A 118 3.61 -8.71 7.85
N ALA A 119 3.70 -9.74 8.70
CA ALA A 119 4.45 -10.96 8.44
C ALA A 119 3.71 -11.98 7.55
N VAL A 120 2.39 -11.80 7.39
CA VAL A 120 1.51 -12.76 6.68
C VAL A 120 1.16 -12.25 5.29
N TYR A 121 0.79 -10.98 5.18
CA TYR A 121 0.32 -10.38 3.93
C TYR A 121 1.37 -9.45 3.31
N ALA A 122 1.42 -9.44 1.98
CA ALA A 122 2.21 -8.49 1.21
C ALA A 122 1.30 -7.60 0.35
N PRO A 123 1.69 -6.33 0.09
CA PRO A 123 0.99 -5.53 -0.90
C PRO A 123 0.95 -6.23 -2.27
N ALA A 124 -0.17 -6.11 -2.98
CA ALA A 124 -0.34 -6.65 -4.32
C ALA A 124 -0.49 -5.54 -5.36
N SER A 125 0.53 -4.67 -5.44
CA SER A 125 0.55 -3.57 -6.41
C SER A 125 0.67 -4.09 -7.86
N GLN A 126 0.28 -3.26 -8.83
CA GLN A 126 0.46 -3.60 -10.25
C GLN A 126 1.94 -3.85 -10.59
N HIS A 127 2.86 -3.06 -10.03
CA HIS A 127 4.29 -3.24 -10.25
C HIS A 127 4.79 -4.55 -9.63
N SER A 128 4.40 -4.87 -8.40
CA SER A 128 4.81 -6.12 -7.74
C SER A 128 4.30 -7.35 -8.51
N ARG A 129 3.05 -7.32 -8.97
CA ARG A 129 2.47 -8.38 -9.82
C ARG A 129 3.21 -8.52 -11.15
N ARG A 130 3.53 -7.41 -11.83
CA ARG A 130 4.32 -7.43 -13.06
C ARG A 130 5.74 -7.95 -12.82
N GLY A 131 6.38 -7.54 -11.73
CA GLY A 131 7.70 -8.03 -11.33
C GLY A 131 7.71 -9.53 -11.12
N MET A 132 6.67 -10.07 -10.47
CA MET A 132 6.47 -11.51 -10.28
C MET A 132 6.42 -12.27 -11.62
N GLN A 133 5.73 -11.71 -12.61
CA GLN A 133 5.68 -12.27 -13.97
C GLN A 133 7.04 -12.19 -14.68
N ILE A 134 7.77 -11.08 -14.53
CA ILE A 134 9.09 -10.85 -15.14
C ILE A 134 10.12 -11.86 -14.62
N ILE A 135 10.08 -12.20 -13.33
CA ILE A 135 10.95 -13.23 -12.75
C ILE A 135 10.49 -14.66 -13.07
N GLY A 136 9.55 -14.83 -14.01
CA GLY A 136 9.16 -16.12 -14.57
C GLY A 136 8.05 -16.84 -13.82
N ARG A 137 7.34 -16.19 -12.88
CA ARG A 137 6.21 -16.81 -12.19
C ARG A 137 4.92 -16.62 -12.98
N LYS A 138 4.22 -17.73 -13.24
CA LYS A 138 2.87 -17.71 -13.81
C LYS A 138 1.86 -17.39 -12.71
N LEU A 139 1.11 -16.31 -12.91
CA LEU A 139 -0.08 -16.00 -12.12
C LEU A 139 -1.28 -16.51 -12.94
N ALA A 140 -1.77 -17.70 -12.58
CA ALA A 140 -2.83 -18.39 -13.32
C ALA A 140 -4.15 -17.61 -13.37
N ASP A 141 -4.36 -16.72 -12.40
CA ASP A 141 -5.48 -15.81 -12.31
C ASP A 141 -5.03 -14.46 -11.71
N MET A 142 -5.98 -13.53 -11.60
CA MET A 142 -5.75 -12.23 -10.95
C MET A 142 -6.04 -12.25 -9.45
N SER A 143 -6.25 -13.44 -8.84
CA SER A 143 -6.54 -13.56 -7.43
C SER A 143 -5.34 -13.12 -6.58
N TYR A 144 -5.62 -12.73 -5.34
CA TYR A 144 -4.61 -12.48 -4.34
C TYR A 144 -3.98 -13.77 -3.84
N ARG A 145 -4.77 -14.84 -3.68
CA ARG A 145 -4.27 -16.17 -3.32
C ARG A 145 -3.13 -16.63 -4.23
N THR A 146 -3.35 -16.65 -5.54
CA THR A 146 -2.33 -17.10 -6.50
C THR A 146 -1.09 -16.22 -6.47
N TYR A 147 -1.26 -14.90 -6.32
CA TYR A 147 -0.15 -13.97 -6.15
C TYR A 147 0.67 -14.28 -4.90
N MET A 148 0.02 -14.45 -3.74
CA MET A 148 0.72 -14.70 -2.47
C MET A 148 1.42 -16.06 -2.45
N LEU A 149 0.84 -17.11 -3.05
CA LEU A 149 1.52 -18.39 -3.17
C LEU A 149 2.81 -18.31 -3.98
N ALA A 150 2.82 -17.50 -5.05
CA ALA A 150 4.04 -17.22 -5.80
C ALA A 150 5.02 -16.34 -4.99
N PHE A 151 4.49 -15.34 -4.29
CA PHE A 151 5.26 -14.43 -3.44
C PHE A 151 6.01 -15.18 -2.33
N MET A 152 5.35 -16.09 -1.61
CA MET A 152 5.96 -16.83 -0.51
C MET A 152 7.11 -17.73 -0.97
N LYS A 153 7.00 -18.34 -2.16
CA LYS A 153 8.10 -19.11 -2.76
C LYS A 153 9.32 -18.24 -3.08
N GLU A 154 9.11 -16.99 -3.49
CA GLU A 154 10.20 -16.04 -3.72
C GLU A 154 10.74 -15.45 -2.43
N ARG A 155 9.89 -15.29 -1.40
CA ARG A 155 10.27 -14.83 -0.06
C ARG A 155 11.31 -15.77 0.55
N GLU A 156 11.08 -17.08 0.48
CA GLU A 156 12.03 -18.08 0.97
C GLU A 156 13.41 -17.94 0.30
N ARG A 157 13.43 -17.76 -1.03
CA ARG A 157 14.68 -17.59 -1.80
C ARG A 157 15.40 -16.27 -1.51
N PHE A 158 14.65 -15.23 -1.18
CA PHE A 158 15.18 -13.89 -0.96
C PHE A 158 15.59 -13.63 0.50
N ALA A 159 15.13 -14.45 1.45
CA ALA A 159 15.37 -14.25 2.88
C ALA A 159 16.88 -14.17 3.23
N ASP A 160 17.69 -15.11 2.74
CA ASP A 160 19.13 -15.15 3.00
C ASP A 160 19.85 -13.90 2.45
N ARG A 161 19.38 -13.40 1.30
CA ARG A 161 19.91 -12.19 0.68
C ARG A 161 19.65 -10.97 1.57
N VAL A 162 18.44 -10.84 2.11
CA VAL A 162 18.09 -9.75 3.03
C VAL A 162 18.93 -9.81 4.30
N ALA A 163 19.07 -11.00 4.90
CA ALA A 163 19.89 -11.18 6.10
C ALA A 163 21.35 -10.76 5.85
N THR A 164 21.91 -11.13 4.70
CA THR A 164 23.27 -10.74 4.31
C THR A 164 23.43 -9.22 4.17
N ILE A 165 22.46 -8.55 3.53
CA ILE A 165 22.48 -7.09 3.33
C ILE A 165 22.40 -6.37 4.68
N VAL A 166 21.48 -6.81 5.56
CA VAL A 166 21.30 -6.20 6.89
C VAL A 166 22.58 -6.32 7.73
N LEU A 167 23.23 -7.48 7.73
CA LEU A 167 24.48 -7.70 8.46
C LEU A 167 25.64 -6.85 7.92
N ALA A 168 25.66 -6.58 6.61
CA ALA A 168 26.70 -5.78 5.98
C ALA A 168 26.52 -4.27 6.24
N ASP A 169 25.28 -3.77 6.16
CA ASP A 169 24.96 -2.33 6.33
C ASP A 169 24.93 -1.90 7.80
N ASP A 170 24.56 -2.82 8.70
CA ASP A 170 24.51 -2.57 10.13
C ASP A 170 25.03 -3.78 10.93
N PRO A 171 26.36 -3.91 11.05
CA PRO A 171 26.97 -5.00 11.82
C PRO A 171 26.61 -4.94 13.32
N THR A 172 26.06 -3.83 13.81
CA THR A 172 25.63 -3.68 15.20
C THR A 172 24.18 -4.13 15.45
N GLY A 173 23.38 -4.32 14.39
CA GLY A 173 22.00 -4.79 14.46
C GLY A 173 20.98 -3.79 15.01
N ALA A 174 21.34 -2.51 15.15
CA ALA A 174 20.45 -1.45 15.65
C ALA A 174 19.24 -1.17 14.73
N ALA A 175 19.45 -1.12 13.42
CA ALA A 175 18.41 -1.00 12.40
C ALA A 175 17.61 -2.30 12.24
N ALA A 176 18.24 -3.46 12.43
CA ALA A 176 17.58 -4.75 12.46
C ALA A 176 16.64 -4.90 13.67
N ALA A 177 16.98 -4.29 14.81
CA ALA A 177 16.11 -4.23 15.98
C ALA A 177 14.83 -3.39 15.73
N ALA A 178 14.84 -2.49 14.75
CA ALA A 178 13.70 -1.61 14.46
C ALA A 178 12.59 -2.29 13.63
N VAL A 179 12.90 -3.38 12.91
CA VAL A 179 11.95 -4.09 12.04
C VAL A 179 12.08 -5.60 12.26
N PRO A 180 11.00 -6.32 12.61
CA PRO A 180 11.02 -7.78 12.62
C PRO A 180 11.51 -8.35 11.28
N LEU A 181 12.43 -9.32 11.31
CA LEU A 181 13.12 -9.79 10.11
C LEU A 181 12.16 -10.38 9.06
N ASP A 182 11.15 -11.13 9.52
CA ASP A 182 10.11 -11.68 8.65
C ASP A 182 9.33 -10.59 7.90
N VAL A 183 8.95 -9.52 8.60
CA VAL A 183 8.33 -8.33 8.02
C VAL A 183 9.29 -7.65 7.05
N LEU A 184 10.56 -7.49 7.42
CA LEU A 184 11.56 -6.88 6.56
C LEU A 184 11.72 -7.64 5.24
N VAL A 185 11.80 -8.97 5.29
CA VAL A 185 11.90 -9.82 4.08
C VAL A 185 10.66 -9.64 3.20
N MET A 186 9.46 -9.63 3.78
CA MET A 186 8.21 -9.39 3.04
C MET A 186 8.24 -8.03 2.33
N ARG A 187 8.70 -6.98 3.00
CA ARG A 187 8.71 -5.61 2.46
C ARG A 187 9.83 -5.34 1.48
N ALA A 188 11.00 -5.92 1.69
CA ALA A 188 12.11 -5.85 0.76
C ALA A 188 11.80 -6.62 -0.53
N LEU A 189 11.14 -7.77 -0.44
CA LEU A 189 10.71 -8.52 -1.61
C LEU A 189 9.65 -7.75 -2.42
N ASP A 190 8.63 -7.17 -1.77
CA ASP A 190 7.62 -6.36 -2.47
C ASP A 190 8.29 -5.22 -3.26
N ARG A 191 9.22 -4.49 -2.65
CA ARG A 191 9.97 -3.42 -3.32
C ARG A 191 10.84 -3.92 -4.47
N ARG A 192 11.52 -5.06 -4.29
CA ARG A 192 12.31 -5.70 -5.35
C ARG A 192 11.43 -6.07 -6.55
N LEU A 193 10.25 -6.63 -6.28
CA LEU A 193 9.27 -6.94 -7.33
C LEU A 193 8.72 -5.67 -7.98
N MET A 194 8.48 -4.61 -7.21
CA MET A 194 8.10 -3.32 -7.78
C MET A 194 9.14 -2.81 -8.77
N LEU A 195 10.43 -2.82 -8.39
CA LEU A 195 11.54 -2.41 -9.25
C LEU A 195 11.60 -3.27 -10.52
N ALA A 196 11.55 -4.60 -10.37
CA ALA A 196 11.49 -5.52 -11.51
C ALA A 196 10.28 -5.24 -12.42
N GLY A 197 9.14 -4.86 -11.83
CA GLY A 197 7.91 -4.45 -12.52
C GLY A 197 7.92 -3.03 -13.10
N GLY A 198 9.08 -2.38 -13.17
CA GLY A 198 9.25 -1.05 -13.77
C GLY A 198 8.87 0.12 -12.85
N PHE A 199 8.84 -0.09 -11.53
CA PHE A 199 8.78 1.03 -10.60
C PHE A 199 10.12 1.76 -10.57
N ALA A 200 10.08 3.10 -10.68
CA ALA A 200 11.26 3.95 -10.76
C ALA A 200 12.14 3.85 -9.48
N PRO A 201 13.42 3.43 -9.58
CA PRO A 201 14.33 3.34 -8.44
C PRO A 201 14.47 4.64 -7.64
N GLU A 202 14.43 5.78 -8.33
CA GLU A 202 14.58 7.12 -7.75
C GLU A 202 13.49 7.43 -6.72
N ARG A 203 12.32 6.81 -6.85
CA ARG A 203 11.23 6.95 -5.86
C ARG A 203 11.55 6.23 -4.55
N LEU A 204 12.23 5.07 -4.60
CA LEU A 204 12.69 4.36 -3.40
C LEU A 204 13.89 5.08 -2.79
N GLU A 205 14.81 5.58 -3.60
CA GLU A 205 15.94 6.39 -3.14
C GLU A 205 15.45 7.65 -2.40
N ALA A 206 14.47 8.35 -2.96
CA ALA A 206 13.86 9.52 -2.32
C ALA A 206 13.21 9.19 -0.98
N LEU A 207 12.61 7.99 -0.84
CA LEU A 207 12.07 7.51 0.43
C LEU A 207 13.19 7.29 1.46
N VAL A 208 14.26 6.58 1.07
CA VAL A 208 15.42 6.34 1.93
C VAL A 208 16.07 7.66 2.37
N ALA A 209 16.26 8.59 1.45
CA ALA A 209 16.84 9.90 1.74
C ALA A 209 15.98 10.75 2.69
N ARG A 210 14.64 10.63 2.63
CA ARG A 210 13.74 11.31 3.58
C ARG A 210 13.84 10.73 4.98
N ALA A 211 13.94 9.41 5.10
CA ALA A 211 14.07 8.73 6.39
C ALA A 211 15.41 9.02 7.09
N ALA A 212 16.47 9.27 6.32
CA ALA A 212 17.79 9.61 6.85
C ALA A 212 17.89 11.04 7.42
N LYS A 213 16.92 11.92 7.18
CA LYS A 213 16.93 13.27 7.74
C LYS A 213 16.59 13.21 9.23
N PRO A 214 17.40 13.81 10.12
CA PRO A 214 17.06 13.90 11.54
C PRO A 214 15.70 14.60 11.66
N ALA A 215 14.90 14.19 12.64
CA ALA A 215 13.57 14.74 12.94
C ALA A 215 13.63 16.20 13.47
N GLY A 216 14.35 17.08 12.78
CA GLY A 216 14.39 18.51 13.00
C GLY A 216 13.32 19.18 12.15
N LYS A 217 12.27 19.66 12.81
CA LYS A 217 11.14 20.44 12.28
C LYS A 217 10.29 19.69 11.24
N SER A 218 9.21 19.11 11.76
CA SER A 218 8.02 18.69 11.03
C SER A 218 7.56 19.76 10.03
N ASP A 219 7.97 19.63 8.76
CA ASP A 219 7.15 20.11 7.66
C ASP A 219 6.06 19.06 7.43
N ALA A 220 4.95 19.23 8.16
CA ALA A 220 3.69 18.60 7.78
C ALA A 220 3.44 18.90 6.29
N PRO A 221 2.94 17.94 5.49
CA PRO A 221 2.67 18.19 4.08
C PRO A 221 1.66 19.33 3.98
N ARG A 222 2.17 20.50 3.60
CA ARG A 222 1.39 21.71 3.33
C ARG A 222 0.38 21.33 2.26
N ALA A 223 -0.90 21.27 2.64
CA ALA A 223 -2.00 21.11 1.70
C ALA A 223 -1.78 22.09 0.56
N LYS A 224 -1.60 21.59 -0.67
CA LYS A 224 -1.57 22.44 -1.85
C LYS A 224 -2.93 23.15 -1.88
N ALA A 225 -2.90 24.44 -1.56
CA ALA A 225 -4.05 25.31 -1.68
C ALA A 225 -4.63 25.17 -3.08
N SER A 226 -5.91 24.80 -3.13
CA SER A 226 -6.71 24.80 -4.34
C SER A 226 -6.55 26.14 -5.05
N ARG A 227 -6.05 26.12 -6.28
CA ARG A 227 -6.20 27.25 -7.19
C ARG A 227 -7.71 27.51 -7.37
N PRO A 228 -8.20 28.74 -7.17
CA PRO A 228 -9.58 29.06 -7.52
C PRO A 228 -9.73 28.96 -9.04
N SER A 229 -10.66 28.13 -9.51
CA SER A 229 -11.11 28.16 -10.91
C SER A 229 -11.87 29.47 -11.11
N ALA A 230 -11.33 30.35 -11.95
CA ALA A 230 -12.08 31.48 -12.45
C ALA A 230 -13.20 30.95 -13.36
N SER A 231 -14.43 30.94 -12.85
CA SER A 231 -15.63 30.92 -13.69
C SER A 231 -15.85 32.34 -14.21
N PRO A 232 -15.94 32.58 -15.53
CA PRO A 232 -16.48 33.83 -16.02
C PRO A 232 -18.01 33.76 -15.94
N THR A 233 -18.56 34.53 -15.01
CA THR A 233 -19.99 34.83 -14.91
C THR A 233 -20.42 35.65 -16.12
N ARG A 234 -21.54 35.20 -16.70
CA ARG A 234 -22.39 35.79 -17.73
C ARG A 234 -22.78 37.25 -17.45
N ALA A 235 -22.75 38.10 -18.48
CA ALA A 235 -23.56 39.33 -18.61
C ALA A 235 -23.98 39.42 -20.09
N GLY A 236 -25.27 39.17 -20.43
CA GLY A 236 -26.30 40.21 -20.66
C GLY A 236 -26.28 40.60 -22.15
N ARG A 237 -27.30 40.44 -23.00
CA ARG A 237 -28.62 41.10 -23.09
C ARG A 237 -29.11 40.75 -24.52
N ASN A 238 -30.34 40.32 -24.85
CA ASN A 238 -31.58 41.09 -25.08
C ASN A 238 -32.60 40.07 -25.65
N LEU A 239 -33.79 39.91 -25.06
CA LEU A 239 -35.09 40.46 -25.52
C LEU A 239 -35.59 39.98 -26.91
N LEU A 240 -36.75 39.29 -26.84
CA LEU A 240 -37.78 38.83 -27.79
C LEU A 240 -38.22 39.87 -28.87
N PRO A 241 -39.14 39.61 -29.86
CA PRO A 241 -40.21 38.58 -29.89
C PRO A 241 -40.58 37.94 -31.27
N ASP A 242 -41.62 37.10 -31.22
CA ASP A 242 -42.58 36.68 -32.26
C ASP A 242 -42.16 35.71 -33.37
N GLN A 243 -42.82 34.55 -33.41
CA GLN A 243 -43.98 34.33 -34.29
C GLN A 243 -44.65 32.97 -34.00
N THR A 244 -45.97 33.03 -33.78
CA THR A 244 -46.91 31.91 -33.92
C THR A 244 -47.54 31.92 -35.33
N ALA A 245 -47.98 30.73 -35.74
CA ALA A 245 -48.95 30.41 -36.79
C ALA A 245 -48.47 30.36 -38.25
N GLY A 246 -48.70 29.19 -38.86
CA GLY A 246 -48.48 28.82 -40.26
C GLY A 246 -48.50 27.31 -40.41
#